data_AF-A0A9X9WLD0-F1
#
_entry.id   AF-A0A9X9WLD0-F1
#
_cell.length_a   1.000
_cell.length_b   1.000
_cell.length_c   1.000
_cell.angle_alpha   90.00
_cell.angle_beta   90.00
_cell.angle_gamma   90.00
#
_symmetry.space_group_name_H-M   'P 1'
#
loop_
_entity.id
_entity.type
_entity.pdbx_description
1 polymer ?
#
loop_
_entity_poly.entity_id
_entity_poly.type
_entity_poly.pdbx_seq_one_letter_code
_entity_poly.pdbx_strand_id
1 'polypeptide(L)'
;MPRPLRAMRLPLCCAAMAAVLVTLQPARSWADCLDWQSPAVVTEQGTFRGLPSGALRWRVGRSAAGGSHLQTAVEVRWAGPDGRERQQALFGEVQDGRALLSARNGRLDLRVTYCTGDSACRDTVLPFTWDRASGHFVGGSPAAREAMARACQPEPAERPAR
;
A
#
# COMPACT_ATOMS: atom_id res chain seq x y z
N MET A 1 70.66 28.50 -16.51
CA MET A 1 69.65 29.53 -16.15
C MET A 1 68.37 28.81 -15.71
N PRO A 2 67.96 28.94 -14.43
CA PRO A 2 66.82 28.19 -13.88
C PRO A 2 65.48 28.85 -14.21
N ARG A 3 64.46 28.04 -14.54
CA ARG A 3 63.07 28.48 -14.75
C ARG A 3 62.34 28.61 -13.41
N PRO A 4 61.58 29.68 -13.14
CA PRO A 4 60.79 29.78 -11.92
C PRO A 4 59.52 28.92 -12.01
N LEU A 5 59.28 28.15 -10.95
CA LEU A 5 58.05 27.40 -10.68
C LEU A 5 56.90 28.38 -10.42
N ARG A 6 55.85 28.33 -11.25
CA ARG A 6 54.59 29.03 -10.99
C ARG A 6 53.80 28.25 -9.94
N ALA A 7 53.63 28.88 -8.78
CA ALA A 7 52.70 28.44 -7.74
C ALA A 7 51.26 28.53 -8.26
N MET A 8 50.60 27.38 -8.34
CA MET A 8 49.21 27.25 -8.74
C MET A 8 48.33 27.50 -7.51
N ARG A 9 47.67 28.66 -7.48
CA ARG A 9 46.71 29.04 -6.44
C ARG A 9 45.42 28.22 -6.64
N LEU A 10 45.06 27.41 -5.65
CA LEU A 10 43.73 26.80 -5.56
C LEU A 10 42.69 27.90 -5.29
N PRO A 11 41.62 28.01 -6.09
CA PRO A 11 40.48 28.82 -5.71
C PRO A 11 39.63 28.04 -4.71
N LEU A 12 39.71 28.46 -3.44
CA LEU A 12 38.61 28.41 -2.49
C LEU A 12 37.43 29.14 -3.14
N CYS A 13 36.41 28.41 -3.59
CA CYS A 13 35.08 28.94 -3.83
C CYS A 13 34.07 28.02 -3.16
N CYS A 14 33.77 28.39 -1.91
CA CYS A 14 32.43 28.47 -1.35
C CYS A 14 31.45 27.36 -1.81
N ALA A 15 31.25 26.30 -1.02
CA ALA A 15 30.38 26.32 0.15
C ALA A 15 29.00 26.95 -0.13
N ALA A 16 28.17 26.31 -0.95
CA ALA A 16 26.70 26.49 -0.96
C ALA A 16 26.02 25.45 -1.89
N MET A 17 26.12 24.17 -1.57
CA MET A 17 25.17 23.17 -2.10
C MET A 17 24.62 22.32 -0.94
N ALA A 18 23.99 23.02 0.01
CA ALA A 18 23.19 22.43 1.08
C ALA A 18 21.72 22.84 0.87
N ALA A 19 21.20 22.54 -0.31
CA ALA A 19 19.79 22.62 -0.69
C ALA A 19 19.70 21.65 -1.88
N VAL A 20 19.05 20.50 -1.83
CA VAL A 20 17.64 20.29 -1.54
C VAL A 20 17.53 18.80 -1.16
N LEU A 21 17.67 18.44 0.12
CA LEU A 21 17.11 17.20 0.64
C LEU A 21 15.62 17.46 0.92
N VAL A 22 14.87 17.78 -0.16
CA VAL A 22 13.42 17.61 -0.11
C VAL A 22 13.23 16.13 0.12
N THR A 23 12.77 15.84 1.32
CA THR A 23 12.30 14.57 1.78
C THR A 23 11.59 13.85 0.64
N LEU A 24 12.31 12.91 0.02
CA LEU A 24 11.72 11.75 -0.64
C LEU A 24 10.97 11.00 0.45
N GLN A 25 9.82 11.55 0.85
CA GLN A 25 8.88 10.83 1.66
C GLN A 25 8.46 9.68 0.76
N PRO A 26 8.76 8.42 1.14
CA PRO A 26 8.25 7.29 0.38
C PRO A 26 6.75 7.51 0.28
N ALA A 27 6.23 7.52 -0.96
CA ALA A 27 4.79 7.63 -1.19
C ALA A 27 4.13 6.60 -0.27
N ARG A 28 3.39 7.09 0.74
CA ARG A 28 2.76 6.23 1.75
C ARG A 28 2.00 5.16 1.00
N SER A 29 2.37 3.91 1.24
CA SER A 29 1.81 2.80 0.51
C SER A 29 0.33 2.72 0.87
N TRP A 30 -0.53 2.46 -0.11
CA TRP A 30 -1.97 2.76 -0.02
C TRP A 30 -2.76 1.96 1.04
N ALA A 31 -2.13 0.99 1.72
CA ALA A 31 -2.68 0.25 2.86
C ALA A 31 -2.32 0.88 4.23
N ASP A 32 -1.51 1.93 4.26
CA ASP A 32 -1.19 2.69 5.48
C ASP A 32 -2.32 3.65 5.88
N CYS A 33 -3.44 3.65 5.14
CA CYS A 33 -4.59 4.51 5.40
C CYS A 33 -5.52 3.95 6.50
N LEU A 34 -5.44 2.64 6.78
CA LEU A 34 -5.98 2.09 8.03
C LEU A 34 -4.90 2.19 9.12
N ASP A 35 -5.22 2.80 10.26
CA ASP A 35 -4.32 2.80 11.41
C ASP A 35 -4.29 1.41 12.06
N TRP A 36 -3.37 0.56 11.58
CA TRP A 36 -3.16 -0.80 12.06
C TRP A 36 -2.78 -0.90 13.54
N GLN A 37 -2.39 0.21 14.18
CA GLN A 37 -2.07 0.25 15.61
C GLN A 37 -3.27 0.65 16.47
N SER A 38 -4.34 1.14 15.84
CA SER A 38 -5.56 1.53 16.55
C SER A 38 -6.19 0.32 17.23
N PRO A 39 -6.58 0.43 18.52
CA PRO A 39 -7.29 -0.64 19.21
C PRO A 39 -8.68 -0.91 18.62
N ALA A 40 -9.21 0.02 17.81
CA ALA A 40 -10.48 -0.17 17.10
C ALA A 40 -10.35 -1.11 15.88
N VAL A 41 -9.13 -1.45 15.46
CA VAL A 41 -8.89 -2.32 14.29
C VAL A 41 -8.75 -3.77 14.73
N VAL A 42 -9.69 -4.61 14.30
CA VAL A 42 -9.59 -6.07 14.44
C VAL A 42 -8.76 -6.61 13.29
N THR A 43 -7.62 -7.23 13.61
CA THR A 43 -6.69 -7.77 12.62
C THR A 43 -6.73 -9.29 12.58
N GLU A 44 -6.86 -9.85 11.38
CA GLU A 44 -6.59 -11.25 11.08
C GLU A 44 -5.32 -11.36 10.23
N GLN A 45 -4.50 -12.39 10.44
CA GLN A 45 -3.24 -12.53 9.74
C GLN A 45 -2.87 -13.98 9.51
N GLY A 46 -2.01 -14.22 8.53
CA GLY A 46 -1.51 -15.55 8.22
C GLY A 46 -0.35 -15.53 7.25
N THR A 47 -0.01 -16.70 6.73
CA THR A 47 1.07 -16.87 5.76
C THR A 47 0.68 -17.90 4.71
N PHE A 48 0.84 -17.55 3.44
CA PHE A 48 0.82 -18.48 2.33
C PHE A 48 2.25 -18.85 1.92
N ARG A 49 2.42 -19.98 1.23
CA ARG A 49 3.69 -20.41 0.65
C ARG A 49 3.55 -20.62 -0.84
N GLY A 50 4.62 -20.35 -1.58
CA GLY A 50 4.72 -20.67 -3.01
C GLY A 50 4.14 -19.61 -3.96
N LEU A 51 3.67 -18.48 -3.45
CA LEU A 51 3.27 -17.33 -4.26
C LEU A 51 3.51 -15.99 -3.52
N PRO A 52 4.47 -15.14 -3.94
CA PRO A 52 5.58 -15.46 -4.83
C PRO A 52 6.46 -16.57 -4.23
N SER A 53 7.54 -16.96 -4.90
CA SER A 53 8.48 -17.94 -4.33
C SER A 53 8.87 -17.54 -2.89
N GLY A 54 8.63 -18.44 -1.94
CA GLY A 54 8.84 -18.19 -0.51
C GLY A 54 7.55 -18.01 0.28
N ALA A 55 7.66 -17.27 1.39
CA ALA A 55 6.57 -16.97 2.30
C ALA A 55 5.91 -15.63 1.95
N LEU A 56 4.60 -15.64 1.83
CA LEU A 56 3.76 -14.46 1.67
C LEU A 56 2.94 -14.29 2.95
N ARG A 57 3.34 -13.33 3.78
CA ARG A 57 2.53 -12.92 4.93
C ARG A 57 1.37 -12.07 4.46
N TRP A 58 0.23 -12.21 5.10
CA TRP A 58 -0.94 -11.42 4.82
C TRP A 58 -1.60 -10.96 6.10
N ARG A 59 -2.30 -9.83 6.02
CA ARG A 59 -3.17 -9.33 7.09
C ARG A 59 -4.42 -8.67 6.50
N VAL A 60 -5.51 -8.79 7.25
CA VAL A 60 -6.81 -8.17 7.00
C VAL A 60 -7.18 -7.37 8.23
N GLY A 61 -7.33 -6.06 8.08
CA GLY A 61 -7.75 -5.15 9.15
C GLY A 61 -9.17 -4.69 8.91
N ARG A 62 -9.96 -4.60 9.98
CA ARG A 62 -11.34 -4.10 9.93
C ARG A 62 -11.62 -3.17 11.10
N SER A 63 -12.28 -2.06 10.84
CA SER A 63 -12.86 -1.16 11.84
C SER A 63 -14.29 -0.79 11.45
N ALA A 64 -15.09 -0.36 12.41
CA ALA A 64 -16.45 0.12 12.14
C ALA A 64 -16.41 1.41 11.31
N ALA A 65 -17.24 1.49 10.26
CA ALA A 65 -17.42 2.68 9.42
C ALA A 65 -18.81 3.32 9.58
N GLY A 66 -19.63 2.83 10.53
CA GLY A 66 -21.01 3.26 10.79
C GLY A 66 -22.05 2.23 10.32
N GLY A 67 -23.14 2.09 11.08
CA GLY A 67 -24.15 1.06 10.81
C GLY A 67 -23.57 -0.36 10.85
N SER A 68 -23.90 -1.18 9.83
CA SER A 68 -23.32 -2.51 9.62
C SER A 68 -22.03 -2.48 8.78
N HIS A 69 -21.57 -1.31 8.38
CA HIS A 69 -20.44 -1.17 7.46
C HIS A 69 -19.09 -1.21 8.17
N LEU A 70 -18.11 -1.81 7.51
CA LEU A 70 -16.76 -2.04 7.98
C LEU A 70 -15.76 -1.42 7.00
N GLN A 71 -14.93 -0.51 7.48
CA GLN A 71 -13.72 -0.12 6.77
C GLN A 71 -12.76 -1.30 6.81
N THR A 72 -12.37 -1.82 5.65
CA THR A 72 -11.53 -3.01 5.51
C THR A 72 -10.28 -2.70 4.71
N ALA A 73 -9.13 -3.15 5.19
CA ALA A 73 -7.87 -3.12 4.46
C ALA A 73 -7.26 -4.51 4.38
N VAL A 74 -6.68 -4.85 3.22
CA VAL A 74 -5.98 -6.12 3.00
C VAL A 74 -4.59 -5.83 2.46
N GLU A 75 -3.59 -6.41 3.09
CA GLU A 75 -2.19 -6.21 2.76
C GLU A 75 -1.46 -7.55 2.68
N VAL A 76 -0.50 -7.64 1.77
CA VAL A 76 0.44 -8.75 1.69
C VAL A 76 1.88 -8.26 1.75
N ARG A 77 2.75 -9.10 2.33
CA ARG A 77 4.18 -8.85 2.52
C ARG A 77 5.01 -10.06 2.13
N TRP A 78 6.09 -9.85 1.42
CA TRP A 78 7.00 -10.91 0.97
C TRP A 78 8.45 -10.42 0.96
N ALA A 79 9.42 -11.35 0.96
CA ALA A 79 10.81 -11.01 0.73
C ALA A 79 11.05 -10.85 -0.79
N GLY A 80 11.60 -9.71 -1.20
CA GLY A 80 12.03 -9.46 -2.56
C GLY A 80 13.30 -10.24 -2.93
N PRO A 81 13.69 -10.25 -4.22
CA PRO A 81 14.92 -10.90 -4.67
C PRO A 81 16.19 -10.32 -4.03
N ASP A 82 16.12 -9.06 -3.60
CA ASP A 82 17.16 -8.33 -2.88
C ASP A 82 17.15 -8.59 -1.36
N GLY A 83 16.33 -9.54 -0.89
CA GLY A 83 16.16 -9.84 0.53
C GLY A 83 15.38 -8.77 1.31
N ARG A 84 14.97 -7.66 0.67
CA ARG A 84 14.20 -6.61 1.31
C ARG A 84 12.73 -7.00 1.41
N GLU A 85 12.10 -6.66 2.53
CA GLU A 85 10.65 -6.82 2.66
C GLU A 85 9.93 -5.90 1.67
N ARG A 86 8.99 -6.49 0.94
CA ARG A 86 8.07 -5.82 0.03
C ARG A 86 6.68 -5.90 0.65
N GLN A 87 5.90 -4.86 0.42
CA GLN A 87 4.55 -4.71 0.93
C GLN A 87 3.65 -4.24 -0.21
N GLN A 88 2.41 -4.74 -0.25
CA GLN A 88 1.40 -4.27 -1.18
C GLN A 88 0.01 -4.32 -0.57
N ALA A 89 -0.71 -3.20 -0.73
CA ALA A 89 -2.15 -3.13 -0.54
C ALA A 89 -2.87 -3.89 -1.64
N LEU A 90 -3.75 -4.82 -1.28
CA LEU A 90 -4.63 -5.49 -2.24
C LEU A 90 -6.03 -4.87 -2.23
N PHE A 91 -6.47 -4.29 -1.12
CA PHE A 91 -7.82 -3.77 -0.96
C PHE A 91 -7.88 -2.74 0.16
N GLY A 92 -8.75 -1.74 0.00
CA GLY A 92 -9.00 -0.68 0.97
C GLY A 92 -10.35 -0.01 0.69
N GLU A 93 -11.44 -0.56 1.23
CA GLU A 93 -12.80 -0.03 1.04
C GLU A 93 -13.71 -0.29 2.24
N VAL A 94 -14.88 0.35 2.22
CA VAL A 94 -16.00 0.02 3.11
C VAL A 94 -16.80 -1.13 2.50
N GLN A 95 -17.10 -2.14 3.31
CA GLN A 95 -17.92 -3.31 2.96
C GLN A 95 -18.80 -3.72 4.14
N ASP A 96 -19.63 -4.76 4.00
CA ASP A 96 -20.60 -5.16 5.02
C ASP A 96 -20.26 -6.50 5.70
N GLY A 97 -19.30 -7.24 5.15
CA GLY A 97 -18.96 -8.58 5.62
C GLY A 97 -17.50 -8.74 6.04
N ARG A 98 -17.12 -10.01 6.24
CA ARG A 98 -15.74 -10.38 6.52
C ARG A 98 -14.99 -10.61 5.21
N ALA A 99 -13.93 -9.84 5.00
CA ALA A 99 -12.98 -10.12 3.92
C ALA A 99 -12.24 -11.43 4.20
N LEU A 100 -12.16 -12.30 3.18
CA LEU A 100 -11.45 -13.58 3.26
C LEU A 100 -10.43 -13.66 2.13
N LEU A 101 -9.16 -13.70 2.50
CA LEU A 101 -8.06 -13.89 1.56
C LEU A 101 -7.71 -15.39 1.47
N SER A 102 -7.60 -15.90 0.26
CA SER A 102 -7.20 -17.28 -0.01
C SER A 102 -6.15 -17.33 -1.12
N ALA A 103 -5.30 -18.36 -1.11
CA ALA A 103 -4.34 -18.62 -2.18
C ALA A 103 -4.67 -19.96 -2.83
N ARG A 104 -4.84 -19.97 -4.16
CA ARG A 104 -5.08 -21.19 -4.94
C ARG A 104 -4.50 -21.04 -6.34
N ASN A 105 -3.93 -22.11 -6.90
CA ASN A 105 -3.46 -22.15 -8.29
C ASN A 105 -2.58 -20.96 -8.71
N GLY A 106 -1.66 -20.52 -7.83
CA GLY A 106 -0.76 -19.41 -8.14
C GLY A 106 -1.43 -18.03 -8.23
N ARG A 107 -2.62 -17.87 -7.66
CA ARG A 107 -3.30 -16.57 -7.48
C ARG A 107 -3.80 -16.39 -6.05
N LEU A 108 -4.02 -15.13 -5.67
CA LEU A 108 -4.79 -14.78 -4.49
C LEU A 108 -6.23 -14.48 -4.91
N ASP A 109 -7.19 -14.99 -4.15
CA ASP A 109 -8.59 -14.63 -4.30
C ASP A 109 -9.06 -13.99 -2.99
N LEU A 110 -9.46 -12.72 -3.08
CA LEU A 110 -10.04 -11.97 -1.98
C LEU A 110 -11.56 -11.95 -2.14
N ARG A 111 -12.28 -12.58 -1.21
CA ARG A 111 -13.73 -12.46 -1.12
C ARG A 111 -14.10 -11.27 -0.25
N VAL A 112 -15.00 -10.43 -0.73
CA VAL A 112 -15.61 -9.27 -0.04
C VAL A 112 -17.11 -9.32 -0.21
N THR A 113 -17.85 -8.70 0.71
CA THR A 113 -19.32 -8.73 0.72
C THR A 113 -19.87 -7.31 0.77
N TYR A 114 -20.72 -6.95 -0.17
CA TYR A 114 -21.41 -5.66 -0.20
C TYR A 114 -22.92 -5.84 -0.07
N CYS A 115 -23.56 -5.05 0.79
CA CYS A 115 -25.00 -5.02 0.95
C CYS A 115 -25.52 -3.68 0.39
N THR A 116 -26.47 -3.74 -0.55
CA THR A 116 -27.05 -2.54 -1.16
C THR A 116 -28.44 -2.29 -0.62
N GLY A 117 -28.57 -1.42 0.41
CA GLY A 117 -29.85 -1.02 0.99
C GLY A 117 -30.77 -2.21 1.30
N ASP A 118 -31.96 -2.22 0.68
CA ASP A 118 -33.00 -3.24 0.90
C ASP A 118 -32.75 -4.59 0.19
N SER A 119 -31.63 -4.76 -0.51
CA SER A 119 -31.33 -5.98 -1.24
C SER A 119 -30.37 -6.91 -0.51
N ALA A 120 -30.42 -8.20 -0.86
CA ALA A 120 -29.52 -9.20 -0.30
C ALA A 120 -28.06 -8.85 -0.57
N CYS A 121 -27.21 -9.12 0.42
CA CYS A 121 -25.77 -8.96 0.32
C CYS A 121 -25.20 -9.82 -0.81
N ARG A 122 -24.20 -9.28 -1.51
CA ARG A 122 -23.53 -9.95 -2.62
C ARG A 122 -22.06 -10.16 -2.29
N ASP A 123 -21.63 -11.41 -2.43
CA ASP A 123 -20.22 -11.76 -2.40
C ASP A 123 -19.58 -11.45 -3.76
N THR A 124 -18.42 -10.80 -3.72
CA THR A 124 -17.55 -10.58 -4.88
C THR A 124 -16.20 -11.20 -4.59
N VAL A 125 -15.64 -11.87 -5.60
CA VAL A 125 -14.26 -12.39 -5.54
C VAL A 125 -13.38 -11.53 -6.43
N LEU A 126 -12.35 -10.95 -5.83
CA LEU A 126 -11.33 -10.15 -6.48
C LEU A 126 -10.08 -11.02 -6.70
N PRO A 127 -9.79 -11.44 -7.94
CA PRO A 127 -8.60 -12.22 -8.23
C PRO A 127 -7.38 -11.31 -8.34
N PHE A 128 -6.25 -11.78 -7.82
CA PHE A 128 -4.93 -11.16 -7.95
C PHE A 128 -3.90 -12.20 -8.39
N THR A 129 -3.23 -11.94 -9.50
CA THR A 129 -2.15 -12.77 -10.02
C THR A 129 -0.81 -12.13 -9.76
N TRP A 130 0.20 -12.94 -9.45
CA TRP A 130 1.57 -12.44 -9.35
C TRP A 130 2.11 -12.11 -10.74
N ASP A 131 2.41 -10.84 -11.00
CA ASP A 131 3.14 -10.42 -12.18
C ASP A 131 4.65 -10.44 -11.89
N ARG A 132 5.37 -11.32 -12.59
CA ARG A 132 6.82 -11.46 -12.43
C ARG A 132 7.59 -10.27 -13.00
N ALA A 133 7.05 -9.58 -13.99
CA ALA A 133 7.75 -8.47 -14.63
C ALA A 133 7.81 -7.24 -13.71
N SER A 134 6.68 -6.89 -13.09
CA SER A 134 6.63 -5.81 -12.11
C SER A 134 7.06 -6.24 -10.71
N GLY A 135 6.97 -7.53 -10.38
CA GLY A 135 7.20 -8.02 -9.02
C GLY A 135 6.08 -7.60 -8.05
N HIS A 136 4.85 -7.54 -8.56
CA HIS A 136 3.65 -7.12 -7.81
C HIS A 136 2.46 -8.04 -8.10
N PHE A 137 1.48 -8.04 -7.20
CA PHE A 137 0.17 -8.62 -7.49
C PHE A 137 -0.63 -7.66 -8.38
N VAL A 138 -1.19 -8.16 -9.46
CA VAL A 138 -2.07 -7.41 -10.37
C VAL A 138 -3.46 -8.02 -10.39
N GLY A 139 -4.50 -7.20 -10.46
CA GLY A 139 -5.89 -7.64 -10.41
C GLY A 139 -6.79 -6.68 -9.65
N GLY A 140 -7.84 -7.21 -9.05
CA GLY A 140 -8.89 -6.43 -8.38
C GLY A 140 -9.92 -5.81 -9.34
N SER A 141 -11.03 -5.32 -8.80
CA SER A 141 -12.04 -4.62 -9.59
C SER A 141 -11.55 -3.18 -9.91
N PRO A 142 -12.01 -2.56 -11.01
CA PRO A 142 -11.78 -1.14 -11.25
C PRO A 142 -12.21 -0.26 -10.07
N ALA A 143 -13.35 -0.57 -9.45
CA ALA A 143 -13.83 0.10 -8.24
C ALA A 143 -12.83 0.01 -7.07
N ALA A 144 -12.30 -1.20 -6.78
CA ALA A 144 -11.26 -1.41 -5.77
C ALA A 144 -10.02 -0.56 -6.04
N ARG A 145 -9.59 -0.49 -7.30
CA ARG A 145 -8.43 0.32 -7.69
C ARG A 145 -8.70 1.82 -7.57
N GLU A 146 -9.89 2.29 -7.94
CA GLU A 146 -10.28 3.71 -7.81
C GLU A 146 -10.49 4.13 -6.35
N ALA A 147 -11.16 3.29 -5.54
CA ALA A 147 -11.35 3.56 -4.13
C ALA A 147 -10.01 3.61 -3.38
N MET A 148 -9.09 2.69 -3.70
CA MET A 148 -7.70 2.73 -3.20
C MET A 148 -6.97 4.02 -3.62
N ALA A 149 -7.20 4.53 -4.84
CA ALA A 149 -6.61 5.78 -5.30
C ALA A 149 -7.21 7.03 -4.60
N ARG A 150 -8.48 6.98 -4.18
CA ARG A 150 -9.17 8.08 -3.48
C ARG A 150 -8.91 8.11 -1.99
N ALA A 151 -8.91 6.96 -1.31
CA ALA A 151 -8.87 6.86 0.15
C ALA A 151 -7.60 7.42 0.81
N CYS A 152 -6.54 7.64 0.02
CA CYS A 152 -5.27 8.15 0.50
C CYS A 152 -4.96 9.58 0.00
N GLN A 153 -5.96 10.26 -0.58
CA GLN A 153 -5.90 11.71 -0.74
C GLN A 153 -6.29 12.37 0.58
N PRO A 154 -5.55 13.38 1.07
CA PRO A 154 -6.02 14.19 2.19
C PRO A 154 -7.39 14.77 1.81
N GLU A 155 -8.37 14.70 2.72
CA GLU A 155 -9.65 15.37 2.48
C GLU A 155 -9.39 16.82 2.08
N PRO A 156 -10.08 17.34 1.05
CA PRO A 156 -10.00 18.75 0.73
C PRO A 156 -10.37 19.51 2.01
N ALA A 157 -9.46 20.33 2.52
CA ALA A 157 -9.69 21.10 3.73
C ALA A 157 -11.06 21.79 3.61
N GLU A 158 -11.97 21.42 4.52
CA GLU A 158 -13.33 21.93 4.56
C GLU A 158 -13.24 23.45 4.54
N ARG A 159 -13.75 24.08 3.46
CA ARG A 159 -13.77 25.53 3.40
C ARG A 159 -14.64 26.00 4.56
N PRO A 160 -14.15 26.86 5.47
CA PRO A 160 -15.00 27.40 6.51
C PRO A 160 -16.21 28.06 5.84
N ALA A 161 -17.40 27.65 6.28
CA ALA A 161 -18.64 28.28 5.87
C ALA A 161 -18.53 29.79 6.17
N ARG A 162 -18.82 30.61 5.15
CA ARG A 162 -18.85 32.07 5.26
C ARG A 162 -20.18 32.53 5.85
#